data_AF-A0AAD7NIM5-F1
#
_entry.id   AF-A0AAD7NIM5-F1
#
_cell.length_a   1.000
_cell.length_b   1.000
_cell.length_c   1.000
_cell.angle_alpha   90.00
_cell.angle_beta   90.00
_cell.angle_gamma   90.00
#
_symmetry.space_group_name_H-M   'P 1'
#
loop_
_entity.id
_entity.type
_entity.pdbx_description
1 polymer ?
#
loop_
_entity_poly.entity_id
_entity_poly.type
_entity_poly.pdbx_seq_one_letter_code
_entity_poly.pdbx_strand_id
1 'polypeptide(L)' 'QNIKFKFNVQHDCRSAKCEATCVRMRMQEHVESDQVENYIVHNTLDRYFINSYGFHNAHLLYAMLPREVIAPIP' A
#
# COMPACT_ATOMS: atom_id res chain seq x y z
N GLN A 1 -7.83 22.05 8.10
CA GLN A 1 -6.86 21.25 8.89
C GLN A 1 -5.55 21.23 8.12
N ASN A 2 -4.43 21.66 8.69
CA ASN A 2 -3.13 21.66 8.00
C ASN A 2 -2.53 20.24 8.03
N ILE A 3 -2.46 19.59 6.86
CA ILE A 3 -1.82 18.28 6.72
C ILE A 3 -0.31 18.48 6.89
N LYS A 4 0.29 17.91 7.94
CA LYS A 4 1.72 18.09 8.27
C LYS A 4 2.64 17.25 7.38
N PHE A 5 2.19 16.09 6.93
CA PHE A 5 2.93 15.20 6.04
C PHE A 5 1.97 14.22 5.35
N LYS A 6 2.35 13.74 4.16
CA LYS A 6 1.68 12.65 3.45
C LYS A 6 2.65 11.48 3.35
N PHE A 7 2.13 10.27 3.46
CA PHE A 7 2.92 9.06 3.34
C PHE A 7 2.12 8.00 2.60
N ASN A 8 2.83 7.08 1.96
CA ASN A 8 2.23 6.00 1.19
C ASN A 8 2.14 4.75 2.08
N VAL A 9 0.94 4.18 2.17
CA VAL A 9 0.68 2.94 2.92
C VAL A 9 0.04 1.91 2.02
N GLN A 10 0.32 0.65 2.31
CA GLN A 10 -0.24 -0.51 1.62
C GLN A 10 -0.83 -1.46 2.66
N HIS A 11 -2.00 -2.03 2.38
CA HIS A 11 -2.63 -3.01 3.26
C HIS A 11 -1.90 -4.34 3.22
N ASP A 12 -1.71 -4.98 4.38
CA ASP A 12 -1.16 -6.34 4.46
C ASP A 12 -2.20 -7.39 4.05
N CYS A 13 -2.45 -7.44 2.74
CA CYS A 13 -3.43 -8.35 2.14
C CYS A 13 -3.09 -9.82 2.38
N ARG A 14 -1.80 -10.14 2.52
CA ARG A 14 -1.32 -11.51 2.74
C ARG A 14 -1.74 -12.02 4.11
N SER A 15 -1.45 -11.25 5.17
CA SER A 15 -1.88 -11.62 6.53
C SER A 15 -3.41 -11.58 6.67
N ALA A 16 -4.05 -10.64 6.00
CA ALA A 16 -5.50 -10.47 6.04
C ALA A 16 -6.27 -11.49 5.16
N LYS A 17 -5.57 -12.26 4.32
CA LYS A 17 -6.17 -13.19 3.34
C LYS A 17 -7.23 -12.50 2.47
N CYS A 18 -6.91 -11.30 1.98
CA CYS A 18 -7.79 -10.59 1.06
C CYS A 18 -7.87 -11.35 -0.26
N GLU A 19 -9.05 -11.35 -0.88
CA GLU A 19 -9.32 -12.12 -2.09
C GLU A 19 -9.86 -11.24 -3.21
N ALA A 20 -9.58 -11.61 -4.45
CA ALA A 20 -10.06 -10.92 -5.63
C ALA A 20 -11.49 -11.38 -6.00
N THR A 21 -12.43 -11.19 -5.07
CA THR A 21 -13.82 -11.66 -5.19
C THR A 21 -14.73 -10.68 -5.94
N CYS A 22 -14.23 -9.49 -6.28
CA CYS A 22 -14.98 -8.45 -6.96
C CYS A 22 -14.33 -8.10 -8.30
N VAL A 23 -15.07 -7.41 -9.18
CA VAL A 23 -14.57 -6.82 -10.42
C VAL A 23 -14.89 -5.33 -10.44
N ARG A 24 -14.06 -4.54 -11.12
CA ARG A 24 -14.32 -3.11 -11.34
C ARG A 24 -13.93 -2.68 -12.74
N MET A 25 -14.48 -1.56 -13.20
CA MET A 25 -13.97 -0.88 -14.39
C MET A 25 -12.58 -0.32 -14.10
N ARG A 26 -11.63 -0.55 -15.02
CA ARG A 26 -10.27 -0.07 -14.87
C ARG A 26 -10.23 1.43 -15.08
N MET A 27 -9.68 2.15 -14.11
CA MET A 27 -9.44 3.59 -14.18
C MET A 27 -8.08 3.88 -14.83
N GLN A 28 -8.04 4.79 -15.79
CA GLN A 28 -6.80 5.29 -16.42
C GLN A 28 -6.89 6.81 -16.52
N GLU A 29 -5.84 7.53 -16.10
CA GLU A 29 -5.83 9.02 -16.12
C GLU A 29 -7.07 9.66 -15.47
N HIS A 30 -7.63 8.99 -14.45
CA HIS A 30 -8.86 9.37 -13.75
C HIS A 30 -10.16 9.24 -14.57
N VAL A 31 -10.15 8.48 -15.67
CA VAL A 31 -11.34 8.17 -16.49
C VAL A 31 -11.57 6.66 -16.49
N GLU A 32 -12.85 6.24 -16.45
CA GLU A 32 -13.22 4.83 -16.62
C GLU A 32 -12.90 4.38 -18.05
N SER A 33 -12.20 3.26 -18.17
CA SER A 33 -11.98 2.60 -19.46
C SER A 33 -12.98 1.46 -19.66
N ASP A 34 -13.09 0.95 -20.88
CA ASP A 34 -13.97 -0.19 -21.21
C ASP A 34 -13.46 -1.55 -20.74
N GLN A 35 -12.39 -1.58 -19.93
CA GLN A 35 -11.77 -2.81 -19.45
C GLN A 35 -12.24 -3.13 -18.03
N VAL A 36 -12.62 -4.39 -17.80
CA VAL A 36 -12.96 -4.92 -16.48
C VAL A 36 -11.76 -5.64 -15.90
N GLU A 37 -11.44 -5.38 -14.64
CA GLU A 37 -10.36 -6.06 -13.91
C GLU A 37 -10.87 -6.68 -12.59
N ASN A 38 -10.24 -7.79 -12.18
CA ASN A 38 -10.44 -8.33 -10.85
C ASN A 38 -9.93 -7.34 -9.80
N TYR A 39 -10.70 -7.15 -8.74
CA TYR A 39 -10.42 -6.22 -7.65
C TYR A 39 -10.32 -6.95 -6.32
N ILE A 40 -9.27 -6.63 -5.56
CA ILE A 40 -9.04 -7.19 -4.23
C ILE A 40 -10.00 -6.54 -3.25
N VAL A 41 -10.83 -7.35 -2.58
CA VAL A 41 -11.67 -6.91 -1.48
C VAL A 41 -10.89 -7.07 -0.18
N HIS A 42 -10.67 -5.96 0.52
CA HIS A 42 -9.90 -5.94 1.76
C HIS A 42 -10.73 -6.40 2.96
N ASN A 43 -10.21 -7.37 3.72
CA ASN A 43 -10.77 -7.77 5.01
C ASN A 43 -10.45 -6.75 6.11
N THR A 44 -11.21 -6.79 7.21
CA THR A 44 -11.12 -5.85 8.34
C THR A 44 -9.93 -6.11 9.28
N LEU A 45 -8.73 -6.29 8.72
CA LEU A 45 -7.49 -6.35 9.49
C LEU A 45 -6.73 -5.04 9.31
N ASP A 46 -6.62 -4.25 10.38
CA ASP A 46 -5.92 -2.96 10.37
C ASP A 46 -4.40 -3.16 10.47
N ARG A 47 -3.81 -3.77 9.44
CA ARG A 47 -2.38 -3.99 9.32
C ARG A 47 -1.89 -3.42 8.00
N TYR A 48 -0.92 -2.52 8.07
CA TYR A 48 -0.41 -1.78 6.94
C TYR A 48 1.11 -1.71 6.95
N PHE A 49 1.69 -1.71 5.75
CA PHE A 49 3.09 -1.41 5.52
C PHE A 49 3.22 0.02 5.06
N ILE A 50 4.19 0.75 5.64
CA ILE A 50 4.57 2.06 5.15
C ILE A 50 5.58 1.87 4.03
N ASN A 51 5.31 2.43 2.86
CA ASN A 51 6.29 2.46 1.78
C ASN A 51 7.34 3.52 2.09
N SER A 52 8.42 3.09 2.75
CA SER A 52 9.52 3.95 3.16
C SER A 52 10.27 4.59 2.00
N TYR A 53 10.27 3.97 0.82
CA TYR A 53 10.87 4.55 -0.39
C TYR A 53 10.11 5.78 -0.90
N GLY A 54 8.86 5.98 -0.47
CA GLY A 54 8.10 7.19 -0.78
C GLY A 54 8.53 8.43 0.02
N PHE A 55 9.42 8.29 1.01
CA PHE A 55 9.88 9.41 1.81
C PHE A 55 11.04 10.18 1.17
N HIS A 56 10.97 11.51 1.25
CA HIS A 56 12.12 12.37 0.99
C HIS A 56 13.18 12.06 2.07
N ASN A 57 14.32 11.52 1.67
CA ASN A 57 15.40 11.03 2.54
C ASN A 57 15.16 9.68 3.24
N ALA A 58 14.55 8.70 2.54
CA ALA A 58 14.42 7.33 3.04
C ALA A 58 15.73 6.71 3.59
N HIS A 59 16.89 7.09 3.06
CA HIS A 59 18.19 6.64 3.53
C HIS A 59 18.49 7.03 5.00
N LEU A 60 18.03 8.19 5.46
CA LEU A 60 18.19 8.59 6.87
C LEU A 60 17.31 7.75 7.79
N LEU A 61 16.11 7.40 7.33
CA LEU A 61 15.21 6.49 8.05
C LEU A 61 15.86 5.11 8.20
N TYR A 62 16.46 4.57 7.13
CA TYR A 62 17.15 3.28 7.16
C TYR A 62 18.42 3.28 8.00
N ALA A 63 19.11 4.41 8.13
CA ALA A 63 20.27 4.54 9.01
C ALA A 63 19.89 4.53 10.50
N MET A 64 18.66 4.93 10.84
CA MET A 64 18.17 4.99 12.22
C MET A 64 17.37 3.75 12.64
N LEU A 65 16.73 3.06 11.70
CA LEU A 65 15.87 1.92 12.01
C LEU A 65 16.66 0.59 12.06
N PRO A 66 16.28 -0.33 12.96
CA PRO A 66 16.82 -1.69 12.96
C PRO A 66 16.52 -2.42 11.64
N ARG A 67 17.45 -3.27 11.19
CA ARG A 67 17.32 -4.00 9.91
C ARG A 67 16.09 -4.89 9.88
N GLU A 68 15.68 -5.42 11.03
CA GLU A 68 14.52 -6.30 11.21
C GLU A 68 13.19 -5.64 10.78
N VAL A 69 13.13 -4.31 10.81
CA VAL A 69 11.90 -3.55 10.50
C VAL A 69 11.83 -3.15 9.03
N ILE A 70 12.96 -3.16 8.31
CA ILE A 70 13.10 -2.69 6.93
C ILE A 70 13.48 -3.79 5.94
N ALA A 71 13.89 -4.96 6.44
CA ALA A 71 14.23 -6.10 5.59
C ALA A 71 12.99 -6.65 4.88
N PRO A 72 13.09 -7.04 3.59
CA PRO A 72 12.02 -7.74 2.90
C PRO A 72 11.65 -9.04 3.61
N ILE A 73 10.35 -9.33 3.68
CA ILE A 73 9.83 -10.60 4.20
C ILE A 73 9.73 -11.58 3.00
N PRO A 74 10.22 -12.84 3.13
CA PRO A 74 10.10 -13.86 2.09
C PRO A 74 8.66 -14.23 1.69
#